data_AF-C8NHW1-F1
#
_entry.id   AF-C8NHW1-F1
#
_cell.length_a   1.000
_cell.length_b   1.000
_cell.length_c   1.000
_cell.angle_alpha   90.00
_cell.angle_beta   90.00
_cell.angle_gamma   90.00
#
_symmetry.space_group_name_H-M   'P 1'
#
loop_
_entity.id
_entity.type
_entity.pdbx_description
1 polymer ?
#
loop_
_entity_poly.entity_id
_entity_poly.type
_entity_poly.pdbx_seq_one_letter_code
_entity_poly.pdbx_strand_id
1 'polypeptide(L)'
;MKNKGLVIKAKISMRNKKMDDINKVLEGINARSAELLSAIEASETEEDLVVLESQVEEVQKELDQRSSEKEALEIEIEELNEELRTIEGKELSMKKIATNKLMRLQKLENC
;
A
#
# COMPACT_ATOMS: atom_id res chain seq x y z
N MET A 1 20.39 -7.96 12.43
CA MET A 1 19.01 -7.45 12.30
C MET A 1 18.91 -6.27 11.34
N LYS A 2 19.95 -5.43 11.20
CA LYS A 2 19.97 -4.29 10.25
C LYS A 2 19.48 -4.62 8.84
N ASN A 3 19.91 -5.76 8.29
CA ASN A 3 19.49 -6.17 6.95
C ASN A 3 18.00 -6.49 6.85
N LYS A 4 17.37 -6.98 7.94
CA LYS A 4 15.94 -7.32 7.96
C LYS A 4 15.08 -6.05 7.92
N GLY A 5 15.42 -5.02 8.70
CA GLY A 5 14.72 -3.74 8.67
C GLY A 5 14.83 -3.04 7.31
N LEU A 6 16.02 -3.09 6.68
CA LEU A 6 16.21 -2.56 5.32
C LEU A 6 15.36 -3.28 4.27
N VAL A 7 15.27 -4.61 4.35
CA VAL A 7 14.42 -5.40 3.44
C VAL A 7 12.95 -5.05 3.61
N ILE A 8 12.46 -4.89 4.84
CA ILE A 8 11.06 -4.51 5.10
C ILE A 8 10.76 -3.11 4.55
N LYS A 9 11.65 -2.14 4.74
CA LYS A 9 11.52 -0.80 4.14
C LYS A 9 11.43 -0.85 2.62
N ALA A 10 12.26 -1.68 1.98
CA ALA A 10 12.20 -1.88 0.54
C ALA A 10 10.86 -2.49 0.10
N LYS A 11 10.35 -3.49 0.83
CA LYS A 11 9.02 -4.08 0.56
C LYS A 11 7.90 -3.04 0.68
N ILE A 12 7.87 -2.26 1.75
CA ILE A 12 6.88 -1.18 1.95
C ILE A 12 6.94 -0.20 0.77
N SER A 13 8.13 0.25 0.37
CA SER A 13 8.30 1.15 -0.77
C SER A 13 7.75 0.55 -2.08
N MET A 14 7.98 -0.74 -2.32
CA MET A 14 7.42 -1.43 -3.48
C MET A 14 5.89 -1.53 -3.43
N ARG A 15 5.30 -1.76 -2.25
CA ARG A 15 3.84 -1.81 -2.08
C ARG A 15 3.20 -0.45 -2.27
N ASN A 16 3.81 0.62 -1.72
CA ASN A 16 3.37 1.99 -1.96
C ASN A 16 3.38 2.34 -3.45
N LYS A 17 4.43 1.94 -4.19
CA LYS A 17 4.45 2.18 -5.64
C LYS A 17 3.30 1.46 -6.36
N LYS A 18 3.00 0.21 -5.99
CA LYS A 18 1.84 -0.50 -6.54
C LYS A 18 0.52 0.18 -6.17
N MET A 19 0.43 0.73 -4.95
CA MET A 19 -0.72 1.53 -4.51
C MET A 19 -0.93 2.75 -5.40
N ASP A 20 0.15 3.47 -5.71
CA ASP A 20 0.11 4.63 -6.60
C ASP A 20 -0.35 4.24 -8.00
N ASP A 21 0.12 3.11 -8.51
CA ASP A 21 -0.30 2.59 -9.83
C ASP A 21 -1.79 2.21 -9.83
N ILE A 22 -2.29 1.55 -8.77
CA ILE A 22 -3.73 1.24 -8.61
C ILE A 22 -4.56 2.53 -8.51
N ASN A 23 -4.11 3.53 -7.76
CA ASN A 23 -4.82 4.80 -7.63
C ASN A 23 -4.97 5.50 -8.99
N LYS A 24 -3.95 5.47 -9.85
CA LYS A 24 -4.05 6.00 -11.22
C LYS A 24 -5.06 5.23 -12.07
N VAL A 25 -5.10 3.90 -11.93
CA VAL A 25 -6.12 3.08 -12.62
C VAL A 25 -7.52 3.45 -12.14
N LEU A 26 -7.71 3.64 -10.83
CA LEU A 26 -8.99 4.08 -10.25
C LEU A 26 -9.41 5.47 -10.74
N GLU A 27 -8.48 6.42 -10.90
CA GLU A 27 -8.75 7.71 -11.53
C GLU A 27 -9.24 7.56 -12.98
N GLY A 28 -8.60 6.67 -13.76
CA GLY A 28 -9.04 6.34 -15.11
C GLY A 28 -10.39 5.62 -15.18
N ILE A 29 -10.70 4.78 -14.19
CA ILE A 29 -12.03 4.17 -14.03
C ILE A 29 -13.07 5.27 -13.79
N ASN A 30 -12.82 6.20 -12.88
CA ASN A 30 -13.75 7.30 -12.59
C ASN A 30 -14.03 8.17 -13.82
N ALA A 31 -13.02 8.46 -14.64
CA ALA A 31 -13.21 9.20 -15.88
C ALA A 31 -14.12 8.43 -16.86
N ARG A 32 -13.85 7.13 -17.08
CA ARG A 32 -14.70 6.27 -17.93
C ARG A 32 -16.13 6.16 -17.40
N SER A 33 -16.32 6.06 -16.09
CA SER A 33 -17.65 6.02 -15.47
C SER A 33 -18.43 7.31 -15.72
N ALA A 34 -17.78 8.47 -15.66
CA ALA A 34 -18.42 9.75 -15.96
C ALA A 34 -18.81 9.86 -17.44
N GLU A 35 -17.95 9.40 -18.36
CA GLU A 35 -18.25 9.36 -19.79
C GLU A 35 -19.43 8.42 -20.10
N LEU A 36 -19.45 7.23 -19.50
CA LEU A 36 -20.57 6.29 -19.65
C LEU A 36 -21.88 6.86 -19.12
N LEU A 37 -21.85 7.56 -17.98
CA LEU A 37 -23.04 8.22 -17.44
C LEU A 37 -23.60 9.26 -18.43
N SER A 38 -22.74 10.11 -19.00
CA SER A 38 -23.16 11.06 -20.02
C SER A 38 -23.69 10.39 -21.30
N ALA A 39 -23.10 9.26 -21.71
CA ALA A 39 -23.58 8.50 -22.85
C ALA A 39 -24.97 7.88 -22.60
N ILE A 40 -25.22 7.38 -21.39
CA ILE A 40 -26.53 6.85 -20.98
C ILE A 40 -27.58 7.96 -21.01
N GLU A 41 -27.27 9.14 -20.47
CA GLU A 41 -28.18 10.30 -20.46
C GLU A 41 -28.51 10.79 -21.88
N ALA A 42 -27.58 10.65 -22.83
CA ALA A 42 -27.76 11.05 -24.22
C ALA A 42 -28.35 9.95 -25.11
N SER A 43 -28.52 8.72 -24.60
CA SER A 43 -29.05 7.61 -25.37
C SER A 43 -30.54 7.80 -25.67
N GLU A 44 -30.92 7.55 -26.93
CA GLU A 44 -32.31 7.68 -27.38
C GLU A 44 -32.96 6.32 -27.68
N THR A 45 -32.18 5.23 -27.64
CA THR A 45 -32.65 3.88 -28.01
C THR A 45 -32.36 2.85 -26.92
N GLU A 46 -33.21 1.83 -26.87
CA GLU A 46 -33.02 0.69 -25.97
C GLU A 46 -31.80 -0.13 -26.37
N GLU A 47 -31.55 -0.31 -27.68
CA GLU A 47 -30.37 -1.05 -28.15
C GLU A 47 -29.05 -0.39 -27.69
N ASP A 48 -28.96 0.94 -27.74
CA ASP A 48 -27.78 1.68 -27.27
C ASP A 48 -27.64 1.56 -25.73
N LEU A 49 -28.74 1.61 -24.99
CA LEU A 49 -28.73 1.43 -23.53
C LEU A 49 -28.21 0.05 -23.12
N VAL A 50 -28.63 -1.03 -23.79
CA VAL A 50 -28.14 -2.40 -23.49
C VAL A 50 -26.62 -2.52 -23.68
N VAL A 51 -26.08 -1.86 -24.71
CA VAL A 51 -24.63 -1.83 -24.96
C VAL A 51 -23.89 -1.03 -23.88
N LEU A 52 -24.48 0.07 -23.41
CA LEU A 52 -23.91 0.90 -22.35
C LEU A 52 -24.00 0.21 -20.98
N GLU A 53 -25.09 -0.49 -20.67
CA GLU A 53 -25.24 -1.30 -19.44
C GLU A 53 -24.14 -2.36 -19.34
N SER A 54 -23.87 -3.07 -20.43
CA SER A 54 -22.78 -4.07 -20.47
C SER A 54 -21.41 -3.45 -20.18
N GLN A 55 -21.16 -2.23 -20.65
CA GLN A 55 -19.91 -1.50 -20.37
C GLN A 55 -19.84 -1.02 -18.92
N VAL A 56 -20.96 -0.59 -18.35
CA VAL A 56 -21.05 -0.24 -16.92
C VAL A 56 -20.73 -1.45 -16.04
N GLU A 57 -21.26 -2.63 -16.36
CA GLU A 57 -20.94 -3.86 -15.62
C GLU A 57 -19.45 -4.21 -15.67
N GLU A 58 -18.81 -4.06 -16.83
CA GLU A 58 -17.38 -4.27 -16.98
C GLU A 58 -16.56 -3.30 -16.13
N VAL A 59 -16.89 -2.00 -16.19
CA VAL A 59 -16.23 -0.96 -15.41
C VAL A 59 -16.43 -1.18 -13.91
N GLN A 60 -17.63 -1.56 -13.47
CA GLN A 60 -17.90 -1.87 -12.07
C GLN A 60 -17.09 -3.07 -11.58
N LYS A 61 -16.99 -4.13 -12.39
CA LYS A 61 -16.18 -5.30 -12.06
C LYS A 61 -14.69 -4.95 -11.94
N GLU A 62 -14.19 -4.10 -12.83
CA GLU A 62 -12.81 -3.60 -12.75
C GLU A 62 -12.61 -2.78 -11.47
N LEU A 63 -13.55 -1.88 -11.14
CA LEU A 63 -13.52 -1.06 -9.93
C LEU A 63 -13.45 -1.92 -8.66
N ASP A 64 -14.31 -2.94 -8.57
CA ASP A 64 -14.37 -3.84 -7.42
C ASP A 64 -13.06 -4.61 -7.25
N GLN A 65 -12.50 -5.12 -8.36
CA GLN A 65 -11.22 -5.82 -8.34
C GLN A 65 -10.10 -4.90 -7.86
N ARG A 66 -9.97 -3.69 -8.42
CA ARG A 66 -8.91 -2.75 -8.06
C ARG A 66 -9.04 -2.23 -6.64
N SER A 67 -10.26 -2.03 -6.17
CA SER A 67 -10.54 -1.61 -4.78
C SER A 67 -10.15 -2.71 -3.79
N SER A 68 -10.45 -3.98 -4.10
CA SER A 68 -10.02 -5.12 -3.28
C SER A 68 -8.49 -5.30 -3.28
N GLU A 69 -7.84 -5.17 -4.44
CA GLU A 69 -6.37 -5.21 -4.53
C GLU A 69 -5.72 -4.08 -3.70
N LYS A 70 -6.34 -2.90 -3.68
CA LYS A 70 -5.91 -1.75 -2.88
C LYS A 70 -5.98 -2.05 -1.39
N GLU A 71 -7.13 -2.50 -0.90
CA GLU A 71 -7.34 -2.84 0.52
C GLU A 71 -6.35 -3.91 1.00
N ALA A 72 -6.12 -4.96 0.19
CA ALA A 72 -5.14 -5.99 0.52
C ALA A 72 -3.71 -5.44 0.65
N LEU A 73 -3.32 -4.48 -0.18
CA LEU A 73 -2.02 -3.82 -0.08
C LEU A 73 -1.93 -2.91 1.15
N GLU A 74 -3.01 -2.23 1.53
CA GLU A 74 -3.05 -1.37 2.73
C GLU A 74 -2.81 -2.21 3.99
N ILE A 75 -3.49 -3.36 4.09
CA ILE A 75 -3.29 -4.33 5.17
C ILE A 75 -1.84 -4.82 5.20
N GLU A 76 -1.27 -5.24 4.06
CA GLU A 76 0.11 -5.72 4.04
C GLU A 76 1.12 -4.64 4.45
N ILE A 77 0.90 -3.39 4.04
CA ILE A 77 1.74 -2.26 4.44
C ILE A 77 1.66 -2.04 5.96
N GLU A 78 0.47 -2.13 6.55
CA GLU A 78 0.28 -2.00 7.99
C GLU A 78 1.03 -3.11 8.76
N GLU A 79 0.89 -4.37 8.33
CA GLU A 79 1.61 -5.51 8.90
C GLU A 79 3.14 -5.34 8.83
N LEU A 80 3.65 -4.93 7.66
CA LEU A 80 5.08 -4.66 7.47
C LEU A 80 5.58 -3.51 8.36
N ASN A 81 4.76 -2.47 8.57
CA ASN A 81 5.08 -1.36 9.46
C ASN A 81 5.14 -1.79 10.93
N GLU A 82 4.25 -2.68 11.37
CA GLU A 82 4.31 -3.25 12.73
C GLU A 82 5.55 -4.14 12.91
N GLU A 83 5.88 -4.97 11.91
CA GLU A 83 7.10 -5.78 11.95
C GLU A 83 8.36 -4.89 12.02
N LEU A 84 8.39 -3.80 11.24
CA LEU A 84 9.49 -2.85 11.23
C LEU A 84 9.67 -2.18 12.60
N ARG A 85 8.58 -1.68 13.20
CA ARG A 85 8.60 -1.07 14.55
C ARG A 85 9.16 -2.03 15.58
N THR A 86 8.77 -3.30 15.53
CA THR A 86 9.28 -4.35 16.42
C THR A 86 10.79 -4.55 16.27
N ILE A 87 11.29 -4.63 15.03
CA ILE A 87 12.72 -4.82 14.75
C ILE A 87 13.53 -3.61 15.22
N GLU A 88 13.10 -2.40 14.87
CA GLU A 88 13.80 -1.17 15.24
C GLU A 88 13.82 -0.99 16.77
N GLY A 89 12.72 -1.30 17.48
CA GLY A 89 12.68 -1.30 18.93
C GLY A 89 13.68 -2.28 19.58
N LYS A 90 13.81 -3.49 19.03
CA LYS A 90 14.82 -4.47 19.49
C LYS A 90 16.25 -3.98 19.23
N GLU A 91 16.51 -3.36 18.08
CA GLU A 91 17.83 -2.80 17.75
C GLU A 91 18.24 -1.68 18.71
N LEU A 92 17.32 -0.76 19.01
CA LEU A 92 17.55 0.31 19.98
C LEU A 92 17.86 -0.24 21.37
N SER A 93 17.12 -1.26 21.80
CA SER A 93 17.30 -1.89 23.11
C SER A 93 18.67 -2.57 23.22
N MET A 94 19.08 -3.32 22.21
CA MET A 94 20.42 -3.94 22.18
C MET A 94 21.54 -2.90 22.13
N LYS A 95 21.36 -1.81 21.37
CA LYS A 95 22.34 -0.73 21.32
C LYS A 95 22.53 -0.08 22.69
N LYS A 96 21.44 0.19 23.42
CA LYS A 96 21.51 0.71 24.81
C LYS A 96 22.27 -0.23 25.73
N ILE A 97 22.01 -1.54 25.66
CA ILE A 97 22.71 -2.55 26.46
C ILE A 97 24.21 -2.56 26.14
N ALA A 98 24.58 -2.55 24.85
CA ALA A 98 25.97 -2.53 24.43
C ALA A 98 26.71 -1.27 24.89
N THR A 99 26.10 -0.09 24.74
CA THR A 99 26.67 1.18 25.23
C THR A 99 26.88 1.17 26.73
N ASN A 100 25.89 0.69 27.51
CA ASN A 100 26.00 0.60 28.96
C ASN A 100 27.12 -0.35 29.40
N LYS A 101 27.29 -1.49 28.70
CA LYS A 101 28.38 -2.43 28.96
C LYS A 101 29.75 -1.79 28.67
N LEU A 102 29.88 -1.08 27.54
CA LEU A 102 31.11 -0.39 27.17
C LEU A 102 31.51 0.66 28.22
N MET A 103 30.55 1.48 28.68
CA MET A 103 30.81 2.48 29.73
C MET A 103 31.24 1.83 31.06
N ARG A 104 30.73 0.65 31.41
CA ARG A 104 31.16 -0.08 32.62
C ARG A 104 32.59 -0.61 32.49
N LEU A 105 32.96 -1.15 31.32
CA LEU A 105 34.31 -1.64 31.07
C LEU A 105 35.35 -0.51 31.13
N GLN A 106 35.07 0.63 30.49
CA GLN A 106 35.93 1.81 30.55
C GLN A 106 36.13 2.34 31.98
N LYS A 107 35.13 2.22 32.85
CA LYS A 107 35.29 2.59 34.27
C LYS A 107 36.22 1.66 35.02
N LEU A 108 36.21 0.36 34.71
CA LEU A 108 37.07 -0.63 35.33
C LEU A 108 38.52 -0.54 34.86
N GLU A 109 38.75 -0.14 33.59
CA GLU A 109 40.11 0.06 33.04
C GLU A 109 40.80 1.33 33.55
N ASN A 110 40.03 2.30 34.06
CA ASN A 110 40.53 3.56 34.60
C ASN A 110 40.61 3.58 36.14
N CYS A 111 40.44 2.43 36.80
CA CYS A 111 40.63 2.21 38.23
C CYS A 111 41.84 1.31 38.46
#